data_AF-A0A1B6HE44-F1
#
_entry.id   AF-A0A1B6HE44-F1
#
_cell.length_a   1.000
_cell.length_b   1.000
_cell.length_c   1.000
_cell.angle_alpha   90.00
_cell.angle_beta   90.00
_cell.angle_gamma   90.00
#
_symmetry.space_group_name_H-M   'P 1'
#
loop_
_entity.id
_entity.type
_entity.pdbx_description
1 polymer ?
#
loop_
_entity_poly.entity_id
_entity_poly.type
_entity_poly.pdbx_seq_one_letter_code
_entity_poly.pdbx_strand_id
1 'polypeptide(L)'
;WEQESDYCNLVKEIAPYDSGPRLYDLMDMAVFDFLMGNMDRHHYETFRAFDNDTFPLHLDHGRGFGRAYHDELSILAPILQCCLIRDTTLATLLRFHNGPVLLSEAMRASMASDPVTPVLWEPHLIALDRRVKIILKAVRDCVEAAREMANGADEDSQQPDS
;
A
#
# COMPACT_ATOMS: atom_id res chain seq x y z
N TRP A 1 -13.13 -6.01 -8.47
CA TRP A 1 -11.76 -5.47 -8.37
C TRP A 1 -10.80 -6.05 -9.40
N GLU A 2 -10.75 -7.37 -9.66
CA GLU A 2 -9.82 -7.94 -10.67
C GLU A 2 -10.20 -7.64 -12.13
N GLN A 3 -11.49 -7.47 -12.42
CA GLN A 3 -12.02 -7.28 -13.78
C GLN A 3 -12.36 -5.82 -14.12
N GLU A 4 -12.50 -4.97 -13.10
CA GLU A 4 -12.99 -3.60 -13.20
C GLU A 4 -11.90 -2.65 -12.73
N SER A 5 -11.37 -1.82 -13.65
CA SER A 5 -10.28 -0.89 -13.35
C SER A 5 -10.71 0.31 -12.50
N ASP A 6 -12.01 0.64 -12.51
CA ASP A 6 -12.63 1.74 -11.78
C ASP A 6 -13.36 1.30 -10.50
N TYR A 7 -13.17 0.04 -10.07
CA TYR A 7 -13.84 -0.53 -8.89
C TYR A 7 -13.66 0.32 -7.62
N CYS A 8 -12.51 0.99 -7.45
CA CYS A 8 -12.33 1.85 -6.27
C CYS A 8 -13.23 3.10 -6.28
N ASN A 9 -13.66 3.61 -7.44
CA ASN A 9 -14.59 4.73 -7.48
C ASN A 9 -15.93 4.36 -6.81
N LEU A 10 -16.42 3.14 -7.06
CA LEU A 10 -17.57 2.61 -6.34
C LEU A 10 -17.30 2.47 -4.84
N VAL A 11 -16.13 1.95 -4.45
CA VAL A 11 -15.76 1.77 -3.03
C VAL A 11 -15.76 3.11 -2.28
N LYS A 12 -15.27 4.19 -2.91
CA LYS A 12 -15.26 5.54 -2.34
C LYS A 12 -16.66 6.11 -2.05
N GLU A 13 -17.73 5.50 -2.57
CA GLU A 13 -19.11 5.93 -2.34
C GLU A 13 -19.85 5.05 -1.31
N ILE A 14 -19.21 3.99 -0.79
CA ILE A 14 -19.83 3.01 0.09
C ILE A 14 -19.33 3.19 1.53
N ALA A 15 -20.24 3.37 2.48
CA ALA A 15 -19.91 3.35 3.90
C ALA A 15 -19.32 1.98 4.32
N PRO A 16 -18.27 1.94 5.16
CA PRO A 16 -17.64 3.06 5.88
C PRO A 16 -16.42 3.66 5.18
N TYR A 17 -16.26 3.49 3.86
CA TYR A 17 -15.08 3.92 3.09
C TYR A 17 -15.24 5.30 2.46
N ASP A 18 -16.48 5.80 2.40
CA ASP A 18 -16.89 7.10 1.88
C ASP A 18 -16.47 8.28 2.76
N SER A 19 -16.07 8.01 4.00
CA SER A 19 -15.78 9.02 5.00
C SER A 19 -14.72 8.56 6.00
N GLY A 20 -14.08 9.53 6.66
CA GLY A 20 -13.10 9.25 7.71
C GLY A 20 -11.79 8.62 7.21
N PRO A 21 -11.01 7.99 8.11
CA PRO A 21 -9.69 7.47 7.78
C PRO A 21 -9.71 6.08 7.14
N ARG A 22 -10.87 5.38 7.15
CA ARG A 22 -10.92 3.94 6.89
C ARG A 22 -10.34 3.53 5.54
N LEU A 23 -10.61 4.28 4.48
CA LEU A 23 -10.08 3.96 3.15
C LEU A 23 -8.55 4.09 3.13
N TYR A 24 -7.98 5.12 3.77
CA TYR A 24 -6.54 5.28 3.92
C TYR A 24 -5.92 4.18 4.78
N ASP A 25 -6.63 3.71 5.81
CA ASP A 25 -6.15 2.58 6.61
C ASP A 25 -6.07 1.29 5.79
N LEU A 26 -7.00 1.06 4.86
CA LEU A 26 -6.91 -0.05 3.92
C LEU A 26 -5.75 0.10 2.93
N MET A 27 -5.41 1.33 2.54
CA MET A 27 -4.21 1.58 1.73
C MET A 27 -2.94 1.20 2.48
N ASP A 28 -2.82 1.61 3.75
CA ASP A 28 -1.69 1.27 4.60
C ASP A 28 -1.59 -0.24 4.84
N MET A 29 -2.73 -0.91 5.02
CA MET A 29 -2.80 -2.36 5.15
C MET A 29 -2.37 -3.07 3.86
N ALA A 30 -2.81 -2.61 2.69
CA ALA A 30 -2.40 -3.18 1.39
C ALA A 30 -0.88 -3.04 1.16
N VAL A 31 -0.30 -1.90 1.54
CA VAL A 31 1.17 -1.70 1.54
C VAL A 31 1.84 -2.72 2.45
N PHE A 32 1.33 -2.91 3.66
CA PHE A 32 1.89 -3.87 4.62
C PHE A 32 1.80 -5.31 4.13
N ASP A 33 0.64 -5.74 3.65
CA ASP A 33 0.41 -7.07 3.11
C ASP A 33 1.26 -7.32 1.85
N PHE A 34 1.42 -6.33 0.97
CA PHE A 34 2.28 -6.46 -0.22
C PHE A 34 3.76 -6.63 0.16
N LEU A 35 4.26 -5.86 1.13
CA LEU A 35 5.64 -6.00 1.62
C LEU A 35 5.94 -7.43 2.11
N MET A 36 4.98 -8.07 2.78
CA MET A 36 5.13 -9.44 3.24
C MET A 36 4.77 -10.49 2.17
N GLY A 37 3.95 -10.12 1.18
CA GLY A 37 3.36 -11.05 0.21
C GLY A 37 2.20 -11.86 0.79
N ASN A 38 1.41 -11.26 1.68
CA ASN A 38 0.24 -11.87 2.29
C ASN A 38 -1.02 -11.61 1.45
N MET A 39 -1.50 -12.64 0.73
CA MET A 39 -2.72 -12.54 -0.09
C MET A 39 -4.00 -12.90 0.65
N ASP A 40 -3.91 -13.41 1.88
CA ASP A 40 -5.06 -14.02 2.58
C ASP A 40 -5.85 -13.01 3.41
N ARG A 41 -5.69 -11.71 3.13
CA ARG A 41 -6.45 -10.64 3.79
C ARG A 41 -7.87 -10.61 3.25
N HIS A 42 -8.75 -11.41 3.83
CA HIS A 42 -10.17 -11.44 3.48
C HIS A 42 -11.07 -10.72 4.50
N HIS A 43 -10.57 -10.46 5.72
CA HIS A 43 -11.23 -9.67 6.75
C HIS A 43 -10.22 -8.78 7.48
N TYR A 44 -10.74 -7.73 8.12
CA TYR A 44 -10.03 -6.95 9.12
C TYR A 44 -10.97 -6.67 10.29
N GLU A 45 -10.39 -6.52 11.48
CA GLU A 45 -11.15 -6.23 12.70
C GLU A 45 -10.95 -4.78 13.15
N THR A 46 -11.91 -4.25 13.91
CA THR A 46 -11.81 -2.93 14.53
C THR A 46 -12.24 -3.00 15.99
N PHE A 47 -11.80 -2.04 16.79
CA PHE A 47 -12.27 -1.92 18.16
C PHE A 47 -13.70 -1.37 18.19
N ARG A 48 -14.67 -2.20 18.60
CA ARG A 48 -16.07 -1.79 18.73
C ARG A 48 -16.29 -0.58 19.64
N ALA A 49 -15.41 -0.37 20.63
CA ALA A 49 -15.51 0.76 21.56
C ALA A 49 -15.36 2.13 20.89
N PHE A 50 -14.85 2.18 19.65
CA PHE A 50 -14.55 3.41 18.91
C PHE A 50 -15.28 3.47 17.55
N ASP A 51 -16.30 2.62 17.34
CA ASP A 51 -17.10 2.53 16.12
C ASP A 51 -16.25 2.55 14.82
N ASN A 52 -16.44 3.56 13.95
CA ASN A 52 -15.71 3.71 12.70
C ASN A 52 -14.45 4.58 12.82
N ASP A 53 -14.31 5.34 13.91
CA ASP A 53 -13.19 6.25 14.18
C ASP A 53 -12.04 5.51 14.87
N THR A 54 -11.62 4.40 14.25
CA THR A 54 -10.54 3.53 14.73
C THR A 54 -9.80 2.92 13.56
N PHE A 55 -8.58 2.46 13.84
CA PHE A 55 -7.75 1.75 12.90
C PHE A 55 -8.11 0.26 12.82
N PRO A 56 -7.86 -0.39 11.67
CA PRO A 56 -7.92 -1.85 11.52
C PRO A 56 -6.83 -2.56 12.32
N LEU A 57 -7.20 -3.66 12.97
CA LEU A 57 -6.25 -4.56 13.61
C LEU A 57 -5.56 -5.44 12.57
N HIS A 58 -4.24 -5.31 12.51
CA HIS A 58 -3.41 -6.15 11.64
C HIS A 58 -3.16 -7.49 12.35
N LEU A 59 -4.04 -8.46 12.15
CA LEU A 59 -3.95 -9.82 12.70
C LEU A 59 -3.66 -10.88 11.61
N ASP A 60 -3.34 -12.11 12.03
CA ASP A 60 -3.25 -13.30 11.17
C ASP A 60 -2.27 -13.22 9.98
N HIS A 61 -1.04 -12.74 10.22
CA HIS A 61 0.00 -12.60 9.18
C HIS A 61 0.78 -13.88 8.88
N GLY A 62 0.32 -15.05 9.35
CA GLY A 62 1.04 -16.32 9.24
C GLY A 62 1.28 -16.80 7.80
N ARG A 63 0.60 -16.21 6.82
CA ARG A 63 0.77 -16.49 5.38
C ARG A 63 1.67 -15.48 4.66
N GLY A 64 2.24 -14.51 5.37
CA GLY A 64 3.30 -13.66 4.85
C GLY A 64 4.63 -14.42 4.67
N PHE A 65 5.55 -13.83 3.91
CA PHE A 65 6.91 -14.33 3.72
C PHE A 65 7.01 -15.78 3.21
N GLY A 66 6.04 -16.24 2.41
CA GLY A 66 6.10 -17.58 1.77
C GLY A 66 6.91 -17.64 0.48
N ARG A 67 7.11 -16.51 -0.22
CA ARG A 67 7.83 -16.44 -1.52
C ARG A 67 8.72 -15.20 -1.59
N ALA A 68 10.05 -15.37 -1.59
CA ALA A 68 11.01 -14.26 -1.66
C ALA A 68 11.28 -13.76 -3.10
N TYR A 69 11.11 -14.63 -4.09
CA TYR A 69 11.42 -14.36 -5.51
C TYR A 69 10.18 -14.08 -6.35
N HIS A 70 9.03 -13.90 -5.72
CA HIS A 70 7.76 -13.54 -6.35
C HIS A 70 7.17 -12.34 -5.62
N ASP A 71 6.68 -11.36 -6.38
CA ASP A 71 5.98 -10.20 -5.85
C ASP A 71 4.55 -10.22 -6.40
N GLU A 72 3.59 -10.41 -5.51
CA GLU A 72 2.19 -10.54 -5.90
C GLU A 72 1.55 -9.16 -6.05
N LEU A 73 1.58 -8.63 -7.28
CA LEU A 73 1.09 -7.28 -7.58
C LEU A 73 -0.41 -7.10 -7.31
N SER A 74 -1.19 -8.18 -7.34
CA SER A 74 -2.62 -8.12 -7.08
C SER A 74 -2.94 -7.65 -5.65
N ILE A 75 -2.05 -7.88 -4.67
CA ILE A 75 -2.19 -7.34 -3.31
C ILE A 75 -2.15 -5.81 -3.31
N LEU A 76 -1.42 -5.21 -4.26
CA LEU A 76 -1.27 -3.76 -4.38
C LEU A 76 -2.42 -3.09 -5.15
N ALA A 77 -3.43 -3.86 -5.59
CA ALA A 77 -4.58 -3.34 -6.32
C ALA A 77 -5.29 -2.16 -5.63
N PRO A 78 -5.47 -2.11 -4.29
CA PRO A 78 -6.06 -0.94 -3.65
C PRO A 78 -5.30 0.36 -3.94
N ILE A 79 -3.96 0.34 -3.88
CA ILE A 79 -3.12 1.52 -4.20
C ILE A 79 -3.25 1.89 -5.67
N LEU A 80 -3.18 0.90 -6.56
CA LEU A 80 -3.22 1.10 -8.02
C LEU A 80 -4.58 1.61 -8.52
N GLN A 81 -5.68 1.16 -7.91
CA GLN A 81 -7.04 1.54 -8.31
C GLN A 81 -7.50 2.83 -7.64
N CYS A 82 -7.19 3.01 -6.36
CA CYS A 82 -7.66 4.18 -5.63
C CYS A 82 -6.79 5.41 -5.88
N CYS A 83 -5.50 5.19 -6.18
CA CYS A 83 -4.45 6.22 -6.23
C CYS A 83 -4.42 7.09 -4.96
N LEU A 84 -4.58 6.45 -3.80
CA LEU A 84 -4.54 7.07 -2.49
C LEU A 84 -3.42 6.47 -1.64
N ILE A 85 -2.71 7.32 -0.92
CA ILE A 85 -1.75 6.92 0.11
C ILE A 85 -1.63 8.03 1.15
N ARG A 86 -1.44 7.66 2.42
CA ARG A 86 -1.21 8.63 3.49
C ARG A 86 0.19 9.23 3.38
N ASP A 87 0.32 10.54 3.56
CA ASP A 87 1.60 11.24 3.50
C ASP A 87 2.65 10.65 4.44
N THR A 88 2.25 10.26 5.66
CA THR A 88 3.16 9.64 6.64
C THR A 88 3.69 8.28 6.16
N THR A 89 2.86 7.51 5.46
CA THR A 89 3.23 6.21 4.88
C THR A 89 4.17 6.41 3.72
N LEU A 90 3.83 7.31 2.78
CA LEU A 90 4.70 7.64 1.66
C LEU A 90 6.06 8.18 2.12
N ALA A 91 6.08 9.11 3.08
CA ALA A 91 7.31 9.66 3.65
C ALA A 91 8.17 8.57 4.31
N THR A 92 7.54 7.60 4.97
CA THR A 92 8.24 6.46 5.58
C THR A 92 8.84 5.53 4.52
N LEU A 93 8.10 5.21 3.46
CA LEU A 93 8.61 4.41 2.34
C LEU A 93 9.78 5.11 1.63
N LEU A 94 9.65 6.42 1.38
CA LEU A 94 10.72 7.24 0.80
C LEU A 94 11.96 7.28 1.70
N ARG A 95 11.79 7.33 3.02
CA ARG A 95 12.91 7.28 3.98
C ARG A 95 13.65 5.95 3.90
N PHE A 96 12.96 4.82 3.81
CA PHE A 96 13.61 3.51 3.65
C PHE A 96 14.20 3.29 2.25
N HIS A 97 13.78 4.07 1.25
CA HIS A 97 14.31 3.97 -0.10
C HIS A 97 15.52 4.87 -0.35
N ASN A 98 15.47 6.13 0.11
CA ASN A 98 16.47 7.17 -0.16
C ASN A 98 17.38 7.46 1.03
N GLY A 99 17.00 7.00 2.23
CA GLY A 99 17.73 7.25 3.47
C GLY A 99 18.97 6.35 3.62
N PRO A 100 19.73 6.55 4.72
CA PRO A 100 20.97 5.82 4.97
C PRO A 100 20.76 4.37 5.42
N VAL A 101 19.53 3.99 5.80
CA VAL A 101 19.18 2.65 6.29
C VAL A 101 18.01 2.13 5.46
N LEU A 102 18.22 0.99 4.81
CA LEU A 102 17.19 0.32 4.02
C LEU A 102 16.19 -0.43 4.91
N LEU A 103 15.03 -0.80 4.35
CA LEU A 103 14.02 -1.54 5.11
C LEU A 103 14.56 -2.92 5.54
N SER A 104 15.30 -3.59 4.66
CA SER A 104 15.96 -4.87 4.94
C SER A 104 16.90 -4.81 6.15
N GLU A 105 17.71 -3.75 6.25
CA GLU A 105 18.66 -3.52 7.33
C GLU A 105 17.96 -3.21 8.64
N ALA A 106 16.95 -2.33 8.61
CA ALA A 106 16.13 -2.00 9.77
C ALA A 106 15.41 -3.25 10.30
N MET A 107 14.85 -4.07 9.43
CA MET A 107 14.19 -5.33 9.80
C MET A 107 15.17 -6.32 10.40
N ARG A 108 16.36 -6.49 9.79
CA ARG A 108 17.41 -7.36 10.33
C ARG A 108 17.81 -6.95 11.74
N ALA A 109 18.04 -5.66 11.96
CA ALA A 109 18.41 -5.12 13.27
C ALA A 109 17.28 -5.30 14.29
N SER A 110 16.03 -5.03 13.89
CA SER A 110 14.84 -5.20 14.74
C SER A 110 14.65 -6.62 15.23
N MET A 111 14.86 -7.62 14.35
CA MET A 111 14.66 -9.03 14.67
C MET A 111 15.88 -9.68 15.36
N ALA A 112 17.03 -9.02 15.42
CA ALA A 112 18.30 -9.63 15.86
C ALA A 112 18.30 -10.14 17.31
N SER A 113 17.45 -9.57 18.17
CA SER A 113 17.31 -10.00 19.57
C SER A 113 16.31 -11.14 19.76
N ASP A 114 15.59 -11.56 18.71
CA ASP A 114 14.65 -12.65 18.82
C ASP A 114 15.39 -13.99 19.05
N PRO A 115 15.00 -14.81 20.05
CA PRO A 115 15.61 -16.11 20.31
C PRO A 115 15.62 -17.08 19.11
N VAL A 116 14.72 -16.92 18.14
CA VAL A 116 14.68 -17.74 16.92
C VAL A 116 15.44 -17.12 15.74
N THR A 117 16.31 -16.15 16.00
CA THR A 117 17.15 -15.52 14.97
C THR A 117 17.99 -16.54 14.19
N PRO A 118 18.06 -16.45 12.85
CA PRO A 118 17.38 -15.48 12.00
C PRO A 118 15.88 -15.77 11.80
N VAL A 119 15.02 -14.79 12.11
CA VAL A 119 13.56 -14.90 11.94
C VAL A 119 13.16 -14.97 10.46
N LEU A 120 13.72 -14.07 9.64
CA LEU A 120 13.53 -14.07 8.19
C LEU A 120 14.80 -14.51 7.46
N TRP A 121 14.61 -15.34 6.44
CA TRP A 121 15.68 -15.74 5.52
C TRP A 121 16.12 -14.56 4.64
N GLU A 122 17.42 -14.51 4.33
CA GLU A 122 18.08 -13.39 3.64
C GLU A 122 17.36 -12.89 2.37
N PRO A 123 16.88 -13.75 1.45
CA PRO A 123 16.17 -13.31 0.26
C PRO A 123 14.87 -12.58 0.55
N HIS A 124 14.20 -12.84 1.69
CA HIS A 124 13.02 -12.06 2.09
C HIS A 124 13.38 -10.63 2.48
N LEU A 125 14.53 -10.44 3.15
CA LEU A 125 15.03 -9.10 3.47
C LEU A 125 15.34 -8.33 2.18
N ILE A 126 16.02 -8.95 1.22
CA ILE A 126 16.26 -8.35 -0.10
C ILE A 126 14.94 -8.04 -0.84
N ALA A 127 13.95 -8.94 -0.73
CA ALA A 127 12.64 -8.75 -1.35
C ALA A 127 11.90 -7.54 -0.77
N LEU A 128 12.03 -7.23 0.52
CA LEU A 128 11.40 -6.05 1.12
C LEU A 128 11.84 -4.76 0.42
N ASP A 129 13.14 -4.57 0.20
CA ASP A 129 13.64 -3.36 -0.48
C ASP A 129 13.17 -3.29 -1.93
N ARG A 130 13.10 -4.43 -2.62
CA ARG A 130 12.53 -4.51 -3.98
C ARG A 130 11.05 -4.12 -3.97
N ARG A 131 10.27 -4.62 -3.02
CA ARG A 131 8.83 -4.32 -2.89
C ARG A 131 8.57 -2.85 -2.53
N VAL A 132 9.41 -2.23 -1.70
CA VAL A 132 9.36 -0.77 -1.46
C VAL A 132 9.48 0.02 -2.77
N LYS A 133 10.41 -0.37 -3.65
CA LYS A 133 10.57 0.29 -4.97
C LYS A 133 9.32 0.13 -5.84
N ILE A 134 8.69 -1.05 -5.82
CA ILE A 134 7.47 -1.32 -6.58
C ILE A 134 6.32 -0.42 -6.08
N ILE A 135 6.13 -0.31 -4.76
CA ILE A 135 5.12 0.58 -4.17
C ILE A 135 5.36 2.04 -4.58
N LEU A 136 6.60 2.53 -4.45
CA LEU A 136 6.94 3.90 -4.81
C LEU A 136 6.76 4.17 -6.31
N LYS A 137 7.01 3.18 -7.17
CA LYS A 137 6.70 3.28 -8.59
C LYS A 137 5.20 3.39 -8.83
N ALA A 138 4.39 2.54 -8.21
CA ALA A 138 2.93 2.59 -8.34
C ALA A 138 2.37 3.97 -7.94
N VAL A 139 2.85 4.53 -6.83
CA VAL A 139 2.45 5.88 -6.39
C VAL A 139 2.88 6.95 -7.39
N ARG A 140 4.08 6.85 -7.95
CA ARG A 140 4.55 7.79 -8.98
C ARG A 140 3.67 7.74 -10.23
N ASP A 141 3.37 6.55 -10.72
CA ASP A 141 2.52 6.34 -11.90
C ASP A 141 1.13 6.96 -11.67
N CYS A 142 0.56 6.82 -10.47
CA CYS A 142 -0.69 7.49 -10.07
C CYS A 142 -0.59 9.03 -10.12
N VAL A 143 0.50 9.60 -9.63
CA VAL A 143 0.71 11.06 -9.64
C VAL A 143 0.90 11.59 -11.08
N GLU A 144 1.61 10.84 -11.92
CA GLU A 144 1.82 11.19 -13.32
C GLU A 144 0.50 11.15 -14.10
N ALA A 145 -0.29 10.09 -13.95
CA ALA A 145 -1.62 9.99 -14.56
C ALA A 145 -2.56 11.13 -14.12
N ALA A 146 -2.55 11.50 -12.83
CA ALA A 146 -3.34 12.62 -12.33
C ALA A 146 -2.93 13.96 -12.95
N ARG A 147 -1.63 14.17 -13.20
CA ARG A 147 -1.11 15.37 -13.86
C ARG A 147 -1.51 15.43 -15.33
N GLU A 148 -1.46 14.30 -16.04
CA GLU A 148 -1.87 14.21 -17.44
C GLU A 148 -3.36 14.53 -17.61
N MET A 149 -4.22 13.99 -16.73
CA MET A 149 -5.65 14.30 -16.74
C MET A 149 -5.93 15.78 -16.44
N ALA A 150 -5.20 16.39 -15.51
CA ALA A 150 -5.35 17.82 -15.21
C ALA A 150 -4.95 18.70 -16.39
N ASN A 151 -3.82 18.41 -17.03
CA ASN A 151 -3.36 19.18 -18.20
C ASN A 151 -4.28 19.03 -19.42
N GLY A 152 -4.82 17.83 -19.66
CA GLY A 152 -5.76 17.60 -20.76
C GLY A 152 -7.10 18.33 -20.58
N ALA A 153 -7.58 18.47 -19.34
CA ALA A 153 -8.80 19.24 -19.04
C ALA A 153 -8.62 20.76 -19.26
N ASP A 154 -7.42 21.28 -19.02
CA ASP A 154 -7.09 22.68 -19.29
C ASP A 154 -7.03 22.99 -20.81
N GLU A 155 -6.64 22.01 -21.64
CA GLU A 155 -6.63 22.16 -23.11
C GLU A 155 -8.05 22.10 -23.71
N ASP A 156 -8.91 21.22 -23.20
CA ASP A 156 -10.30 21.07 -23.70
C ASP A 156 -11.20 22.26 -23.32
N SER A 157 -10.87 22.95 -22.22
CA SER A 157 -11.58 24.17 -21.78
C SER A 157 -11.17 25.45 -22.53
N GLN A 158 -10.14 25.38 -23.40
CA GLN A 158 -9.65 26.50 -24.21
C GLN A 158 -10.08 26.44 -25.67
N GLN A 159 -10.89 25.45 -26.08
CA GLN A 159 -11.52 25.46 -27.40
C GLN A 159 -12.67 26.48 -27.44
N PRO A 160 -12.61 27.52 -28.30
CA PRO A 160 -13.70 28.46 -28.44
C PRO A 160 -14.86 27.76 -29.15
N ASP A 161 -16.05 27.81 -28.54
CA ASP A 161 -17.32 27.43 -29.17
C ASP A 161 -17.38 28.05 -30.58
N SER A 162 -17.46 27.19 -31.59
CA SER A 162 -17.57 27.55 -33.01
C SER A 162 -19.02 27.74 -33.42
#